data_AF-A0A0J8S2Y8-F1
#
_entry.id   AF-A0A0J8S2Y8-F1
#
_cell.length_a   1.000
_cell.length_b   1.000
_cell.length_c   1.000
_cell.angle_alpha   90.00
_cell.angle_beta   90.00
_cell.angle_gamma   90.00
#
_symmetry.space_group_name_H-M   'P 1'
#
loop_
_entity.id
_entity.type
_entity.pdbx_description
1 polymer ?
#
loop_
_entity_poly.entity_id
_entity_poly.type
_entity_poly.pdbx_seq_one_letter_code
_entity_poly.pdbx_strand_id
1 'polypeptide(L)'
;MGGASADPKNGVYMGGWGNFGTPHPQRGIITYSLAANRQRPLAGALHNAIFNTWRRCKAQFLYVVPPFVLAYAAMNWAVERNEYLNSKPGRLAEGVSEE
;
A
#
# COMPACT_ATOMS: atom_id res chain seq x y z
N MET A 1 -4.34 37.91 -4.13
CA MET A 1 -4.43 36.44 -4.13
C MET A 1 -4.88 35.98 -2.75
N GLY A 2 -6.19 35.98 -2.50
CA GLY A 2 -6.78 35.52 -1.23
C GLY A 2 -7.61 34.29 -1.54
N GLY A 3 -7.01 33.10 -1.37
CA GLY A 3 -7.74 31.85 -1.49
C GLY A 3 -8.56 31.60 -0.22
N ALA A 4 -9.69 30.90 -0.38
CA ALA A 4 -10.59 30.52 0.70
C ALA A 4 -9.84 30.04 1.95
N SER A 5 -10.28 30.47 3.13
CA SER A 5 -9.77 29.99 4.42
C SER A 5 -10.34 28.60 4.70
N ALA A 6 -9.58 27.77 5.42
CA ALA A 6 -10.17 26.56 5.99
C ALA A 6 -11.35 26.94 6.91
N ASP A 7 -12.52 26.41 6.61
CA ASP A 7 -13.74 26.50 7.40
C ASP A 7 -14.22 25.09 7.78
N PRO A 8 -13.73 24.56 8.92
CA PRO A 8 -14.12 23.23 9.40
C PRO A 8 -15.61 23.08 9.67
N LYS A 9 -16.35 24.18 9.91
CA LYS A 9 -17.79 24.14 10.20
C LYS A 9 -18.60 23.87 8.93
N ASN A 10 -18.11 24.36 7.80
CA ASN A 10 -18.69 24.14 6.48
C ASN A 10 -18.01 22.99 5.72
N GLY A 11 -17.20 22.17 6.40
CA GLY A 11 -16.52 20.99 5.82
C GLY A 11 -15.29 21.31 4.96
N VAL A 12 -14.78 22.53 5.01
CA VAL A 12 -13.59 22.95 4.25
C VAL A 12 -12.35 22.89 5.16
N TYR A 13 -11.56 21.82 5.07
CA TYR A 13 -10.40 21.63 5.95
C TYR A 13 -9.06 22.11 5.39
N MET A 14 -9.05 22.64 4.17
CA MET A 14 -7.85 23.12 3.49
C MET A 14 -8.13 24.46 2.84
N GLY A 15 -7.32 25.47 3.17
CA GLY A 15 -7.39 26.78 2.54
C GLY A 15 -6.35 27.01 1.45
N GLY A 16 -6.32 28.22 0.91
CA GLY A 16 -5.39 28.62 -0.16
C GLY A 16 -3.99 29.03 0.34
N TRP A 17 -3.13 29.40 -0.61
CA TRP A 17 -1.81 29.96 -0.31
C TRP A 17 -1.91 31.15 0.64
N GLY A 18 -1.12 31.12 1.71
CA GLY A 18 -1.13 32.13 2.77
C GLY A 18 -2.13 31.86 3.91
N ASN A 19 -3.09 30.94 3.73
CA ASN A 19 -4.01 30.50 4.79
C ASN A 19 -4.42 29.04 4.60
N PHE A 20 -3.44 28.13 4.71
CA PHE A 20 -3.65 26.69 4.50
C PHE A 20 -4.55 26.02 5.54
N GLY A 21 -4.80 26.65 6.69
CA GLY A 21 -5.56 26.04 7.78
C GLY A 21 -4.76 25.07 8.64
N THR A 22 -3.43 25.22 8.71
CA THR A 22 -2.60 24.39 9.58
C THR A 22 -2.98 24.62 11.04
N PRO A 23 -3.29 23.55 11.82
CA PRO A 23 -3.81 23.69 13.18
C PRO A 23 -2.77 24.23 14.17
N HIS A 24 -1.48 24.08 13.86
CA HIS A 24 -0.39 24.59 14.68
C HIS A 24 0.37 25.71 13.95
N PRO A 25 0.59 26.86 14.61
CA PRO A 25 1.41 27.92 14.04
C PRO A 25 2.86 27.44 13.93
N GLN A 26 3.44 27.53 12.73
CA GLN A 26 4.83 27.16 12.47
C GLN A 26 5.72 28.38 12.71
N ARG A 27 6.59 28.33 13.73
CA ARG A 27 7.56 29.39 14.03
C ARG A 27 8.92 28.76 14.33
N GLY A 28 9.99 29.35 13.78
CA GLY A 28 11.37 28.93 14.06
C GLY A 28 11.91 27.79 13.20
N ILE A 29 11.16 27.33 12.20
CA ILE A 29 11.61 26.31 11.24
C ILE A 29 12.27 27.03 10.07
N ILE A 30 13.56 26.75 9.83
CA ILE A 30 14.31 27.31 8.69
C ILE A 30 14.60 26.17 7.72
N THR A 31 14.14 26.30 6.48
CA THR A 31 14.33 25.29 5.43
C THR A 31 15.35 25.79 4.41
N TYR A 32 16.37 24.97 4.16
CA TYR A 32 17.38 25.23 3.14
C TYR A 32 17.16 24.29 1.96
N SER A 33 17.35 24.81 0.75
CA SER A 33 17.31 24.00 -0.46
C SER A 33 18.35 24.50 -1.45
N LEU A 34 18.77 23.62 -2.37
CA LEU A 34 19.76 23.91 -3.39
C LEU A 34 19.08 23.80 -4.76
N ALA A 35 19.35 24.73 -5.67
CA ALA A 35 18.69 24.75 -6.98
C ALA A 35 18.89 23.44 -7.75
N ALA A 36 17.84 22.93 -8.41
CA ALA A 36 17.85 21.61 -9.04
C ALA A 36 18.93 21.45 -10.12
N ASN A 37 19.22 22.52 -10.87
CA ASN A 37 20.28 22.59 -11.88
C ASN A 37 21.71 22.50 -11.29
N ARG A 38 21.84 22.64 -9.97
CA ARG A 38 23.12 22.55 -9.25
C ARG A 38 23.29 21.20 -8.53
N GLN A 39 22.31 20.31 -8.64
CA GLN A 39 22.34 18.96 -8.08
C GLN A 39 22.59 17.92 -9.18
N ARG A 40 23.17 16.78 -8.80
CA ARG A 40 23.25 15.60 -9.65
C ARG A 40 21.95 14.78 -9.45
N PRO A 41 21.05 14.69 -10.44
CA PRO A 41 19.68 14.19 -10.22
C PRO A 41 19.59 12.72 -9.79
N LEU A 42 20.59 11.90 -10.15
CA LEU A 42 20.63 10.46 -9.82
C LEU A 42 21.84 10.09 -8.94
N ALA A 43 22.43 11.06 -8.24
CA ALA A 43 23.54 10.77 -7.34
C ALA A 43 23.13 9.76 -6.26
N GLY A 44 23.85 8.64 -6.19
CA GLY A 44 23.58 7.56 -5.23
C GLY A 44 22.29 6.78 -5.51
N ALA A 45 21.62 6.98 -6.64
CA ALA A 45 20.35 6.33 -6.95
C ALA A 45 20.45 4.80 -6.90
N LEU A 46 21.51 4.20 -7.46
CA LEU A 46 21.67 2.73 -7.47
C LEU A 46 21.89 2.15 -6.05
N HIS A 47 22.83 2.73 -5.30
CA HIS A 47 23.12 2.30 -3.93
C HIS A 47 21.88 2.47 -3.05
N ASN A 48 21.25 3.64 -3.09
CA ASN A 48 20.06 3.92 -2.30
C ASN A 48 18.88 3.07 -2.77
N ALA A 49 18.68 2.86 -4.06
CA ALA A 49 17.60 2.03 -4.57
C ALA A 49 17.71 0.60 -4.05
N ILE A 50 18.90 -0.01 -4.06
CA ILE A 50 19.03 -1.40 -3.62
C ILE A 50 18.84 -1.51 -2.10
N PHE A 51 19.64 -0.80 -1.31
CA PHE A 51 19.67 -1.00 0.14
C PHE A 51 18.44 -0.42 0.85
N ASN A 52 17.96 0.75 0.41
CA ASN A 52 16.77 1.35 1.00
C ASN A 52 15.50 0.58 0.62
N THR A 53 15.41 0.08 -0.62
CA THR A 53 14.26 -0.74 -1.04
C THR A 53 14.23 -2.04 -0.27
N TRP A 54 15.35 -2.76 -0.15
CA TRP A 54 15.42 -3.97 0.68
C TRP A 54 14.97 -3.70 2.13
N ARG A 55 15.51 -2.64 2.75
CA ARG A 55 15.14 -2.25 4.12
C ARG A 55 13.64 -1.98 4.26
N ARG A 56 13.03 -1.30 3.27
CA ARG A 56 11.58 -0.99 3.25
C ARG A 56 10.73 -2.25 3.02
N CYS A 57 11.12 -3.11 2.08
CA CYS A 57 10.42 -4.35 1.78
C CYS A 57 10.45 -5.32 2.97
N LYS A 58 11.61 -5.49 3.61
CA LYS A 58 11.75 -6.34 4.80
C LYS A 58 10.79 -5.93 5.92
N ALA A 59 10.59 -4.63 6.14
CA ALA A 59 9.71 -4.13 7.19
C ALA A 59 8.22 -4.45 6.94
N GLN A 60 7.82 -4.67 5.69
CA GLN A 60 6.43 -4.97 5.31
C GLN A 60 6.20 -6.45 4.99
N PHE A 61 7.27 -7.23 4.84
CA PHE A 61 7.22 -8.62 4.41
C PHE A 61 6.23 -9.46 5.23
N LEU A 62 6.27 -9.35 6.57
CA LEU A 62 5.41 -10.14 7.46
C LEU A 62 3.94 -9.70 7.47
N TYR A 63 3.63 -8.49 7.01
CA TYR A 63 2.24 -8.05 6.89
C TYR A 63 1.61 -8.49 5.57
N VAL A 64 2.44 -8.68 4.54
CA VAL A 64 1.99 -8.92 3.16
C VAL A 64 2.08 -10.40 2.80
N VAL A 65 3.22 -11.04 3.05
CA VAL A 65 3.48 -12.40 2.57
C VAL A 65 2.63 -13.46 3.27
N PRO A 66 2.48 -13.49 4.61
CA PRO A 66 1.66 -14.50 5.28
C PRO A 66 0.20 -14.56 4.79
N PRO A 67 -0.57 -13.45 4.69
CA PRO A 67 -1.94 -13.55 4.20
C PRO A 67 -2.01 -13.98 2.73
N PHE A 68 -1.06 -13.58 1.88
CA PHE A 68 -1.02 -14.04 0.49
C PHE A 68 -0.71 -15.53 0.36
N VAL A 69 0.23 -16.04 1.15
CA VAL A 69 0.55 -17.47 1.16
C VAL A 69 -0.66 -18.28 1.63
N LEU A 70 -1.34 -17.84 2.69
CA LEU A 70 -2.56 -18.48 3.18
C LEU A 70 -3.68 -18.47 2.13
N ALA A 71 -3.92 -17.31 1.50
CA ALA A 71 -4.93 -17.19 0.46
C ALA A 71 -4.65 -18.09 -0.74
N TYR A 72 -3.39 -18.15 -1.18
CA TYR A 72 -2.97 -18.99 -2.30
C TYR A 72 -3.10 -20.48 -1.97
N ALA A 73 -2.71 -20.89 -0.76
CA ALA A 73 -2.87 -22.28 -0.31
C ALA A 73 -4.35 -22.69 -0.24
N ALA A 74 -5.21 -21.83 0.32
CA ALA A 74 -6.65 -22.08 0.40
C ALA A 74 -7.29 -22.17 -1.00
N MET A 75 -6.87 -21.29 -1.92
CA MET A 75 -7.32 -21.31 -3.31
C MET A 75 -6.92 -22.59 -4.03
N ASN A 76 -5.66 -23.02 -3.91
CA ASN A 76 -5.21 -24.28 -4.53
C ASN A 76 -5.99 -25.47 -3.98
N TRP A 77 -6.18 -25.55 -2.65
CA TRP A 77 -7.01 -26.59 -2.05
C TRP A 77 -8.45 -26.58 -2.59
N ALA A 78 -9.06 -25.39 -2.72
CA ALA A 78 -10.42 -25.26 -3.24
C ALA A 78 -10.52 -25.69 -4.71
N VAL A 79 -9.53 -25.36 -5.54
CA VAL A 79 -9.47 -25.75 -6.96
C VAL A 79 -9.32 -27.26 -7.09
N GLU A 80 -8.36 -27.88 -6.40
CA GLU A 80 -8.14 -29.33 -6.43
C GLU A 80 -9.37 -30.09 -5.94
N ARG A 81 -10.01 -29.62 -4.86
CA ARG A 81 -11.24 -30.23 -4.35
C ARG A 81 -12.39 -30.09 -5.33
N ASN A 82 -12.54 -28.94 -6.00
CA ASN A 82 -13.58 -28.73 -7.01
C ASN A 82 -13.39 -29.65 -8.23
N GLU A 83 -12.17 -29.76 -8.73
CA GLU A 83 -11.83 -30.66 -9.83
C GLU A 83 -12.08 -32.13 -9.46
N TYR A 84 -11.68 -32.53 -8.25
CA TYR A 84 -11.94 -33.89 -7.74
C TYR A 84 -13.44 -34.20 -7.69
N LEU A 85 -14.26 -33.31 -7.12
CA LEU A 85 -15.72 -33.53 -7.03
C LEU A 85 -16.40 -33.64 -8.39
N ASN A 86 -15.92 -32.87 -9.38
CA ASN A 86 -16.43 -32.94 -10.75
C ASN A 86 -15.84 -34.11 -11.58
N SER A 87 -14.87 -34.83 -11.04
CA SER A 87 -14.28 -36.01 -11.68
C SER A 87 -15.14 -37.27 -11.53
N LYS A 88 -14.92 -38.26 -12.39
CA LYS A 88 -15.59 -39.57 -12.30
C LYS A 88 -15.45 -40.25 -10.93
N PRO A 89 -14.23 -40.40 -10.35
CA PRO A 89 -14.09 -41.01 -9.03
C PRO A 89 -14.73 -40.17 -7.91
N GLY A 90 -14.69 -38.84 -7.99
CA GLY A 90 -15.33 -37.98 -6.98
C GLY A 90 -16.85 -38.11 -6.95
N ARG A 91 -17.51 -38.16 -8.13
CA ARG A 91 -18.96 -38.42 -8.22
C ARG A 91 -19.35 -39.79 -7.67
N LEU A 92 -18.50 -40.80 -7.83
CA LEU A 92 -18.76 -42.15 -7.31
C LEU A 92 -18.58 -42.22 -5.79
N ALA A 93 -17.60 -41.49 -5.23
CA ALA A 93 -17.31 -41.49 -3.81
C ALA A 93 -18.34 -40.72 -2.97
N GLU A 94 -18.89 -39.62 -3.50
CA GLU A 94 -19.84 -38.74 -2.76
C GLU A 94 -21.30 -38.97 -3.19
N GLY A 95 -21.55 -39.41 -4.43
CA GLY A 95 -22.91 -39.68 -4.93
C GLY A 95 -23.51 -41.02 -4.48
N VAL A 96 -22.70 -41.91 -3.88
CA VAL A 96 -23.14 -43.23 -3.39
C VAL A 96 -23.45 -43.22 -1.88
N SER A 97 -23.11 -42.14 -1.16
CA SER A 97 -23.37 -42.02 0.28
C SER A 97 -24.73 -41.38 0.64
N GLU A 98 -25.56 -41.02 -0.35
CA GLU A 98 -26.92 -40.51 -0.13
C GLU A 98 -28.05 -41.56 -0.29
N GLU A 99 -27.72 -42.85 -0.39
CA GLU A 99 -28.69 -43.96 -0.30
C GLU A 99 -28.53 -44.81 0.97
#